data_AF-A0ABD1S2Q9-F1
#
_entry.id   AF-A0ABD1S2Q9-F1
#
_cell.length_a   1.000
_cell.length_b   1.000
_cell.length_c   1.000
_cell.angle_alpha   90.00
_cell.angle_beta   90.00
_cell.angle_gamma   90.00
#
_symmetry.space_group_name_H-M   'P 1'
#
loop_
_entity.id
_entity.type
_entity.pdbx_description
1 polymer ?
#
loop_
_entity_poly.entity_id
_entity_poly.type
_entity_poly.pdbx_seq_one_letter_code
_entity_poly.pdbx_strand_id
1 'polypeptide(L)'
;MDALSRVAMLEARVAEREKEIDSVLESNNHQRKSTVQVLESLLESERAAHAEANNRAEALSVQLQVTQGKLDELSQELTALRFNEKTLDSKRRTASHGKRVRTDDYEMAFDSVQDTGANDRVTRGNKRSKSTTSPLKFSSPEDGGSVFKGDEQTDSQQTYSEDYNKYTIQKLKQELTKHNFGAELLQLKNPNKKDILALYEKCVLQKS
;
A
#
# COMPACT_ATOMS: atom_id res chain seq x y z
N MET A 1 20.80 -58.06 50.95
CA MET A 1 21.47 -56.83 50.47
C MET A 1 21.63 -55.92 51.67
N ASP A 2 22.86 -55.55 52.00
CA ASP A 2 23.18 -54.64 53.10
C ASP A 2 22.82 -53.19 52.74
N ALA A 3 22.41 -52.39 53.74
CA ALA A 3 21.94 -51.01 53.54
C ALA A 3 23.04 -50.12 52.93
N LEU A 4 24.29 -50.31 53.34
CA LEU A 4 25.45 -49.58 52.83
C LEU A 4 25.67 -49.83 51.33
N SER A 5 25.51 -51.08 50.88
CA SER A 5 25.63 -51.44 49.46
C SER A 5 24.54 -50.78 48.59
N ARG A 6 23.33 -50.62 49.13
CA ARG A 6 22.23 -49.93 48.44
C ARG A 6 22.48 -48.41 48.35
N VAL A 7 23.04 -47.80 49.39
CA VAL A 7 23.43 -46.38 49.38
C VAL A 7 24.51 -46.13 48.34
N ALA A 8 25.58 -46.93 48.33
CA ALA A 8 26.67 -46.78 47.36
C ALA A 8 26.18 -46.91 45.90
N MET A 9 25.24 -47.82 45.62
CA MET A 9 24.63 -47.95 44.29
C MET A 9 23.82 -46.70 43.90
N LEU A 10 23.07 -46.13 44.84
CA LEU A 10 22.26 -44.94 44.59
C LEU A 10 23.15 -43.71 44.38
N GLU A 11 24.22 -43.55 45.17
CA GLU A 11 25.20 -42.47 44.99
C GLU A 11 25.89 -42.55 43.63
N ALA A 12 26.31 -43.75 43.19
CA ALA A 12 26.88 -43.94 41.87
C ALA A 12 25.90 -43.54 40.75
N ARG A 13 24.62 -43.91 40.88
CA ARG A 13 23.57 -43.54 39.91
C ARG A 13 23.23 -42.04 39.93
N VAL A 14 23.36 -41.38 41.08
CA VAL A 14 23.20 -39.92 41.18
C VAL A 14 24.36 -39.23 40.48
N ALA A 15 25.60 -39.63 40.75
CA ALA A 15 26.79 -39.07 40.11
C ALA A 15 26.78 -39.26 38.59
N GLU A 16 26.31 -40.42 38.10
CA GLU A 16 26.13 -40.66 36.65
C GLU A 16 25.08 -39.72 36.05
N ARG A 17 23.92 -39.55 36.71
CA ARG A 17 22.89 -38.61 36.25
C ARG A 17 23.35 -37.16 36.28
N GLU A 18 24.13 -36.75 37.28
CA GLU A 18 24.72 -35.40 37.33
C GLU A 18 25.63 -35.17 36.14
N LYS A 19 26.49 -36.14 35.80
CA LYS A 19 27.35 -36.07 34.62
C LYS A 19 26.57 -36.00 33.30
N GLU A 20 25.47 -36.77 33.18
CA GLU A 20 24.59 -36.71 32.01
C GLU A 20 23.91 -35.33 31.89
N ILE A 21 23.43 -34.78 33.00
CA ILE A 21 22.82 -33.44 33.06
C ILE A 21 23.84 -32.39 32.60
N ASP A 22 25.06 -32.42 33.13
CA ASP A 22 26.11 -31.48 32.76
C ASP A 22 26.43 -31.57 31.25
N SER A 23 26.58 -32.79 30.72
CA SER A 23 26.83 -32.99 29.28
C SER A 23 25.70 -32.44 28.40
N VAL A 24 24.44 -32.66 28.79
CA VAL A 24 23.28 -32.13 28.05
C VAL A 24 23.24 -30.60 28.12
N LEU A 25 23.53 -30.01 29.29
CA LEU A 25 23.56 -28.56 29.47
C LEU A 25 24.67 -27.91 28.66
N GLU A 26 25.87 -28.48 28.64
CA GLU A 26 26.99 -28.00 27.84
C GLU A 26 26.67 -28.03 26.34
N SER A 27 26.16 -29.16 25.84
CA SER A 27 25.76 -29.31 24.43
C SER A 27 24.66 -28.32 24.06
N ASN A 28 23.64 -28.16 24.92
CA ASN A 28 22.55 -27.23 24.68
C ASN A 28 23.02 -25.77 24.66
N ASN A 29 23.90 -25.38 25.59
CA ASN A 29 24.47 -24.03 25.62
C ASN A 29 25.36 -23.77 24.41
N HIS A 30 26.14 -24.76 23.96
CA HIS A 30 26.94 -24.65 22.75
C HIS A 30 26.06 -24.45 21.51
N GLN A 31 24.99 -25.22 21.39
CA GLN A 31 24.02 -25.08 20.30
C GLN A 31 23.35 -23.69 20.34
N ARG A 32 22.88 -23.24 21.52
CA ARG A 32 22.29 -21.89 21.67
C ARG A 32 23.27 -20.80 21.25
N LYS A 33 24.52 -20.88 21.70
CA LYS A 33 25.57 -19.91 21.33
C LYS A 33 25.81 -19.89 19.82
N SER A 34 25.91 -21.06 19.19
CA SER A 34 26.06 -21.19 17.74
C SER A 34 24.87 -20.58 16.99
N THR A 35 23.64 -20.88 17.42
CA THR A 35 22.43 -20.29 16.83
C THR A 35 22.40 -18.78 16.97
N VAL A 36 22.72 -18.24 18.15
CA VAL A 36 22.77 -16.78 18.37
C VAL A 36 23.80 -16.14 17.43
N GLN A 37 24.99 -16.71 17.31
CA GLN A 37 26.03 -16.20 16.41
C GLN A 37 25.58 -16.18 14.94
N VAL A 38 24.89 -17.23 14.48
CA VAL A 38 24.33 -17.26 13.12
C VAL A 38 23.28 -16.17 12.95
N LEU A 39 22.35 -16.03 13.90
CA LEU A 39 21.30 -14.99 13.85
C LEU A 39 21.89 -13.58 13.85
N GLU A 40 22.92 -13.32 14.65
CA GLU A 40 23.65 -12.06 14.66
C GLU A 40 24.29 -11.77 13.30
N SER A 41 24.95 -12.76 12.69
CA SER A 41 25.53 -12.58 11.35
C SER A 41 24.48 -12.31 10.26
N LEU A 42 23.32 -12.98 10.35
CA LEU A 42 22.20 -12.76 9.43
C LEU A 42 21.62 -11.37 9.61
N LEU A 43 21.44 -10.91 10.85
CA LEU A 43 20.96 -9.56 11.17
C LEU A 43 21.93 -8.49 10.67
N GLU A 44 23.24 -8.68 10.85
CA GLU A 44 24.27 -7.76 10.34
C GLU A 44 24.20 -7.69 8.80
N SER A 45 24.08 -8.83 8.14
CA SER A 45 23.98 -8.90 6.67
C SER A 45 22.70 -8.26 6.14
N GLU A 46 21.58 -8.42 6.85
CA GLU A 46 20.29 -7.84 6.50
C GLU A 46 20.34 -6.32 6.63
N ARG A 47 20.87 -5.79 7.73
CA ARG A 47 21.11 -4.36 7.91
C ARG A 47 22.02 -3.76 6.83
N ALA A 48 23.10 -4.46 6.47
CA ALA A 48 24.01 -4.01 5.41
C ALA A 48 23.31 -3.96 4.04
N ALA A 49 22.55 -4.99 3.69
CA ALA A 49 21.77 -5.03 2.46
C ALA A 49 20.70 -3.92 2.44
N HIS A 50 20.06 -3.66 3.57
CA HIS A 50 19.06 -2.60 3.71
C HIS A 50 19.67 -1.20 3.52
N ALA A 51 20.84 -0.94 4.12
CA ALA A 51 21.57 0.31 3.93
C ALA A 51 21.99 0.50 2.47
N GLU A 52 22.46 -0.56 1.80
CA GLU A 52 22.84 -0.50 0.39
C GLU A 52 21.62 -0.23 -0.52
N ALA A 53 20.48 -0.87 -0.25
CA ALA A 53 19.24 -0.62 -0.97
C ALA A 53 18.75 0.83 -0.78
N ASN A 54 18.84 1.36 0.45
CA ASN A 54 18.48 2.75 0.73
C ASN A 54 19.40 3.73 -0.02
N ASN A 55 20.72 3.51 0.01
CA ASN A 55 21.68 4.33 -0.74
C ASN A 55 21.39 4.33 -2.25
N ARG A 56 21.05 3.17 -2.83
CA ARG A 56 20.64 3.08 -4.25
C ARG A 56 19.34 3.85 -4.51
N ALA A 57 18.36 3.75 -3.62
CA ALA A 57 17.09 4.47 -3.75
C ALA A 57 17.29 5.99 -3.68
N GLU A 58 18.13 6.47 -2.75
CA GLU A 58 18.50 7.88 -2.64
C GLU A 58 19.24 8.39 -3.89
N ALA A 59 20.21 7.61 -4.40
CA ALA A 59 20.92 7.97 -5.63
C ALA A 59 19.97 8.12 -6.84
N LEU A 60 19.04 7.18 -7.00
CA LEU A 60 18.01 7.25 -8.04
C LEU A 60 17.05 8.42 -7.82
N SER A 61 16.69 8.73 -6.57
CA SER A 61 15.84 9.88 -6.24
C SER A 61 16.50 11.20 -6.65
N VAL A 62 17.78 11.38 -6.33
CA VAL A 62 18.56 12.55 -6.76
C VAL A 62 18.63 12.63 -8.28
N GLN A 63 18.88 11.51 -8.95
CA GLN A 63 18.90 11.47 -10.42
C GLN A 63 17.55 11.88 -11.02
N LEU A 64 16.44 11.37 -10.47
CA LEU A 64 15.09 11.72 -10.90
C LEU A 64 14.85 13.23 -10.73
N GLN A 65 15.20 13.79 -9.58
CA GLN A 65 15.09 15.23 -9.33
C GLN A 65 15.88 16.07 -10.34
N VAL A 66 17.12 15.68 -10.65
CA VAL A 66 17.94 16.34 -11.67
C VAL A 66 17.29 16.25 -13.05
N THR A 67 16.77 15.08 -13.42
CA THR A 67 16.10 14.91 -14.72
C THR A 67 14.79 15.69 -14.82
N GLN A 68 14.04 15.81 -13.72
CA GLN A 68 12.84 16.63 -13.64
C GLN A 68 13.19 18.11 -13.82
N GLY A 69 14.25 18.60 -13.16
CA GLY A 69 14.71 19.98 -13.35
C GLY A 69 15.07 20.30 -14.80
N LYS A 70 15.77 19.38 -15.49
CA LYS A 70 16.08 19.53 -16.93
C LYS A 70 14.82 19.54 -17.82
N LEU A 71 13.82 18.71 -17.48
CA LEU A 71 12.55 18.69 -18.20
C LEU A 71 11.80 20.02 -18.03
N ASP A 72 11.84 20.59 -16.82
CA ASP A 72 11.21 21.87 -16.52
C ASP A 72 11.93 23.02 -17.26
N GLU A 73 13.26 23.02 -17.31
CA GLU A 73 14.07 23.96 -18.11
C GLU A 73 13.69 23.91 -19.60
N LEU A 74 13.68 22.70 -20.20
CA LEU A 74 13.28 22.53 -21.61
C LEU A 74 11.84 22.97 -21.86
N SER A 75 10.93 22.71 -20.91
CA SER A 75 9.53 23.15 -21.00
C SER A 75 9.42 24.67 -20.97
N GLN A 76 10.24 25.34 -20.16
CA GLN A 76 10.34 26.80 -20.13
C GLN A 76 10.89 27.36 -21.44
N GLU A 77 11.95 26.77 -22.00
CA GLU A 77 12.53 27.17 -23.29
C GLU A 77 11.52 27.02 -24.44
N LEU A 78 10.82 25.88 -24.53
CA LEU A 78 9.77 25.66 -25.54
C LEU A 78 8.65 26.70 -25.43
N THR A 79 8.29 27.08 -24.21
CA THR A 79 7.26 28.11 -23.96
C THR A 79 7.75 29.49 -24.41
N ALA A 80 9.01 29.83 -24.11
CA ALA A 80 9.64 31.08 -24.55
C ALA A 80 9.75 31.15 -26.09
N LEU A 81 10.15 30.06 -26.74
CA LEU A 81 10.20 29.97 -28.21
C LEU A 81 8.82 30.15 -28.84
N ARG A 82 7.79 29.47 -28.31
CA ARG A 82 6.40 29.65 -28.79
C ARG A 82 5.89 31.08 -28.60
N PHE A 83 6.27 31.75 -27.51
CA PHE A 83 5.92 33.15 -27.28
C PHE A 83 6.64 34.09 -28.26
N ASN A 84 7.93 33.86 -28.48
CA ASN A 84 8.73 34.62 -29.44
C ASN A 84 8.24 34.41 -30.87
N GLU A 85 7.88 33.19 -31.25
CA GLU A 85 7.29 32.87 -32.55
C GLU A 85 5.98 33.62 -32.77
N LYS A 86 5.06 33.60 -31.79
CA LYS A 86 3.81 34.38 -31.86
C LYS A 86 4.06 35.88 -32.02
N THR A 87 5.07 36.40 -31.32
CA THR A 87 5.45 37.82 -31.41
C THR A 87 6.03 38.17 -32.79
N LEU A 88 6.83 37.27 -33.37
CA LEU A 88 7.34 37.45 -34.74
C LEU A 88 6.23 37.31 -35.78
N ASP A 89 5.31 36.35 -35.61
CA ASP A 89 4.16 36.17 -36.51
C ASP A 89 3.25 37.41 -36.49
N SER A 90 2.94 37.96 -35.30
CA SER A 90 2.16 39.20 -35.19
C SER A 90 2.87 40.38 -35.87
N LYS A 91 4.19 40.52 -35.67
CA LYS A 91 4.99 41.55 -36.35
C LYS A 91 4.98 41.38 -37.88
N ARG A 92 5.06 40.15 -38.39
CA ARG A 92 4.98 39.85 -39.83
C ARG A 92 3.61 40.23 -40.38
N ARG A 93 2.52 39.92 -39.68
CA ARG A 93 1.15 40.32 -40.07
C ARG A 93 0.95 41.83 -40.06
N THR A 94 1.47 42.55 -39.06
CA THR A 94 1.36 44.02 -39.02
C THR A 94 2.26 44.69 -40.06
N ALA A 95 3.45 44.14 -40.34
CA ALA A 95 4.35 44.65 -41.36
C ALA A 95 3.82 44.39 -42.79
N SER A 96 3.17 43.25 -43.04
CA SER A 96 2.53 42.96 -44.33
C SER A 96 1.27 43.77 -44.58
N HIS A 97 0.60 44.27 -43.53
CA HIS A 97 -0.55 45.18 -43.64
C HIS A 97 -0.18 46.64 -43.98
N GLY A 98 1.09 46.94 -44.26
CA GLY A 98 1.61 48.29 -44.50
C GLY A 98 1.11 49.03 -45.75
N LYS A 99 0.24 48.45 -46.58
CA LYS A 99 -0.43 49.16 -47.69
C LYS A 99 -1.83 48.62 -47.95
N ARG A 100 -2.82 49.14 -47.23
CA ARG A 100 -4.19 49.42 -47.70
C ARG A 100 -4.98 50.04 -46.56
N VAL A 101 -4.80 51.35 -46.40
CA VAL A 101 -5.82 52.22 -45.82
C VAL A 101 -6.29 53.14 -46.93
N ARG A 102 -7.62 53.24 -47.03
CA ARG A 102 -8.47 54.06 -47.91
C ARG A 102 -9.03 53.37 -49.16
N THR A 103 -10.16 52.68 -48.96
CA THR A 103 -11.37 52.96 -49.74
C THR A 103 -12.58 52.77 -48.82
N ASP A 104 -13.23 53.87 -48.45
CA ASP A 104 -14.65 53.82 -48.07
C ASP A 104 -15.42 53.41 -49.34
N ASP A 105 -16.21 52.34 -49.28
CA ASP A 105 -17.37 52.20 -50.16
C ASP A 105 -18.35 51.15 -49.61
N TYR A 106 -19.54 51.67 -49.29
CA TYR A 106 -20.88 51.07 -49.39
C TYR A 106 -21.15 49.60 -49.00
N GLU A 107 -22.01 49.47 -47.98
CA GLU A 107 -23.30 48.79 -48.08
C GLU A 107 -23.31 47.34 -48.60
N MET A 108 -23.36 46.36 -47.69
CA MET A 108 -24.06 45.12 -47.98
C MET A 108 -24.89 44.68 -46.78
N ALA A 109 -26.19 44.96 -46.93
CA ALA A 109 -27.28 44.52 -46.09
C ALA A 109 -27.33 42.98 -45.97
N PHE A 110 -27.61 42.50 -44.77
CA PHE A 110 -28.57 41.42 -44.60
C PHE A 110 -29.24 41.59 -43.22
N ASP A 111 -30.38 42.25 -43.24
CA ASP A 111 -31.36 42.25 -42.15
C ASP A 111 -32.58 41.42 -42.59
N SER A 112 -33.40 41.04 -41.61
CA SER A 112 -34.72 40.39 -41.69
C SER A 112 -34.66 38.85 -41.62
N VAL A 113 -35.42 38.15 -40.76
CA VAL A 113 -36.83 38.36 -40.35
C VAL A 113 -37.06 37.72 -38.97
N GLN A 114 -37.80 38.40 -38.09
CA GLN A 114 -38.46 37.81 -36.91
C GLN A 114 -39.58 36.87 -37.34
N ASP A 115 -39.66 35.64 -36.79
CA ASP A 115 -40.88 34.83 -36.87
C ASP A 115 -41.32 34.32 -35.48
N THR A 116 -42.63 34.40 -35.31
CA THR A 116 -43.47 34.24 -34.14
C THR A 116 -43.84 32.78 -33.84
N GLY A 117 -43.93 32.44 -32.55
CA GLY A 117 -45.07 31.65 -32.05
C GLY A 117 -44.92 30.13 -31.85
N ALA A 118 -45.38 29.71 -30.66
CA ALA A 118 -46.10 28.47 -30.33
C ALA A 118 -45.39 27.10 -30.41
N ASN A 119 -45.00 26.62 -29.21
CA ASN A 119 -45.40 25.34 -28.60
C ASN A 119 -45.73 24.12 -29.52
N ASP A 120 -44.93 23.04 -29.44
CA ASP A 120 -45.27 21.78 -28.77
C ASP A 120 -44.44 20.59 -29.31
N ARG A 121 -44.15 19.66 -28.40
CA ARG A 121 -43.76 18.24 -28.56
C ARG A 121 -42.41 17.82 -29.16
N VAL A 122 -41.58 17.29 -28.24
CA VAL A 122 -41.00 15.92 -28.25
C VAL A 122 -40.13 15.59 -29.48
N THR A 123 -38.81 15.39 -29.39
CA THR A 123 -38.18 14.14 -28.91
C THR A 123 -36.63 14.25 -28.86
N ARG A 124 -36.03 13.69 -27.80
CA ARG A 124 -34.91 12.70 -27.81
C ARG A 124 -33.42 13.15 -27.98
N GLY A 125 -32.70 13.13 -26.84
CA GLY A 125 -31.28 12.72 -26.67
C GLY A 125 -30.22 13.78 -27.02
N ASN A 126 -29.05 13.90 -26.37
CA ASN A 126 -28.30 12.98 -25.51
C ASN A 126 -27.23 13.80 -24.72
N LYS A 127 -27.02 13.47 -23.43
CA LYS A 127 -25.80 13.60 -22.59
C LYS A 127 -25.01 14.94 -22.58
N ARG A 128 -25.21 15.73 -21.52
CA ARG A 128 -24.21 16.71 -21.03
C ARG A 128 -23.46 16.16 -19.81
N SER A 129 -22.14 16.10 -19.97
CA SER A 129 -21.13 15.76 -18.97
C SER A 129 -21.18 16.70 -17.77
N LYS A 130 -21.20 16.13 -16.55
CA LYS A 130 -21.03 16.89 -15.30
C LYS A 130 -19.55 17.09 -15.01
N SER A 131 -19.16 18.35 -14.99
CA SER A 131 -17.89 18.88 -14.50
C SER A 131 -17.83 18.74 -12.97
N THR A 132 -16.72 18.23 -12.44
CA THR A 132 -16.41 18.23 -10.99
C THR A 132 -15.10 19.00 -10.78
N THR A 133 -15.20 20.29 -10.47
CA THR A 133 -14.07 21.07 -9.96
C THR A 133 -14.55 21.95 -8.80
N SER A 134 -14.25 21.54 -7.56
CA SER A 134 -13.89 22.47 -6.48
C SER A 134 -13.30 21.69 -5.29
N PRO A 135 -12.24 22.22 -4.62
CA PRO A 135 -11.60 21.57 -3.48
C PRO A 135 -12.19 22.08 -2.15
N LEU A 136 -12.68 21.17 -1.32
CA LEU A 136 -13.14 21.47 0.03
C LEU A 136 -12.01 21.25 1.05
N LYS A 137 -11.84 22.26 1.89
CA LYS A 137 -10.76 22.45 2.85
C LYS A 137 -10.82 21.42 3.99
N PHE A 138 -9.66 20.93 4.38
CA PHE A 138 -9.45 20.25 5.66
C PHE A 138 -9.67 21.25 6.81
N SER A 139 -10.61 20.95 7.70
CA SER A 139 -10.71 21.55 9.01
C SER A 139 -10.25 20.52 10.05
N SER A 140 -9.14 20.80 10.74
CA SER A 140 -8.92 20.30 12.10
C SER A 140 -9.80 21.09 13.07
N PRO A 141 -10.21 20.46 14.18
CA PRO A 141 -9.84 21.04 15.46
C PRO A 141 -9.24 20.01 16.42
N GLU A 142 -8.54 20.59 17.40
CA GLU A 142 -7.73 20.01 18.44
C GLU A 142 -8.48 19.10 19.44
N ASP A 143 -7.68 18.20 20.03
CA ASP A 143 -7.63 17.82 21.45
C ASP A 143 -8.93 17.52 22.22
N GLY A 144 -9.03 16.27 22.67
CA GLY A 144 -10.14 15.79 23.50
C GLY A 144 -9.94 14.34 23.89
N GLY A 145 -9.09 14.10 24.89
CA GLY A 145 -8.85 12.79 25.47
C GLY A 145 -10.14 12.05 25.85
N SER A 146 -10.21 10.78 25.49
CA SER A 146 -11.21 9.84 25.98
C SER A 146 -10.54 8.49 26.20
N VAL A 147 -10.27 8.23 27.47
CA VAL A 147 -9.83 6.94 28.01
C VAL A 147 -11.02 5.99 27.94
N PHE A 148 -11.04 5.09 26.96
CA PHE A 148 -11.92 3.92 27.04
C PHE A 148 -11.19 2.80 27.78
N LYS A 149 -11.55 2.65 29.06
CA LYS A 149 -11.15 1.52 29.89
C LYS A 149 -11.73 0.21 29.31
N GLY A 150 -10.86 -0.79 29.25
CA GLY A 150 -11.14 -2.12 29.78
C GLY A 150 -12.01 -3.02 28.90
N ASP A 151 -11.35 -3.97 28.24
CA ASP A 151 -11.70 -5.38 28.47
C ASP A 151 -10.41 -6.19 28.51
N GLU A 152 -9.99 -6.53 29.74
CA GLU A 152 -9.25 -7.76 29.98
C GLU A 152 -10.25 -8.90 29.75
N GLN A 153 -10.10 -9.63 28.65
CA GLN A 153 -10.81 -10.89 28.51
C GLN A 153 -9.84 -11.98 28.06
N THR A 154 -9.26 -12.58 29.10
CA THR A 154 -8.98 -14.02 29.23
C THR A 154 -8.43 -14.71 27.99
N ASP A 155 -7.13 -15.01 28.08
CA ASP A 155 -6.61 -16.33 27.75
C ASP A 155 -7.64 -17.41 28.09
N SER A 156 -8.41 -17.81 27.09
CA SER A 156 -9.16 -19.04 27.14
C SER A 156 -8.89 -19.74 25.83
N GLN A 157 -8.15 -20.83 25.96
CA GLN A 157 -8.04 -21.90 25.00
C GLN A 157 -9.47 -22.39 24.67
N GLN A 158 -10.16 -21.69 23.78
CA GLN A 158 -11.43 -22.17 23.26
C GLN A 158 -11.14 -23.12 22.12
N THR A 159 -11.08 -24.39 22.51
CA THR A 159 -11.42 -25.56 21.71
C THR A 159 -12.30 -25.21 20.51
N TYR A 160 -11.83 -25.58 19.32
CA TYR A 160 -12.53 -25.58 18.05
C TYR A 160 -13.97 -26.09 18.15
N SER A 161 -14.93 -25.23 18.50
CA SER A 161 -16.35 -25.57 18.49
C SER A 161 -17.28 -24.36 18.35
N GLU A 162 -16.78 -23.22 17.89
CA GLU A 162 -17.65 -22.25 17.23
C GLU A 162 -17.93 -22.76 15.82
N ASP A 163 -19.21 -22.88 15.45
CA ASP A 163 -19.64 -23.27 14.10
C ASP A 163 -19.08 -22.26 13.08
N TYR A 164 -17.89 -22.53 12.55
CA TYR A 164 -17.18 -21.66 11.61
C TYR A 164 -17.99 -21.37 10.34
N ASN A 165 -18.98 -22.22 10.01
CA ASN A 165 -19.96 -21.98 8.95
C ASN A 165 -20.84 -20.72 9.19
N LYS A 166 -21.03 -20.34 10.45
CA LYS A 166 -21.79 -19.14 10.85
C LYS A 166 -20.96 -17.86 10.75
N TYR A 167 -19.64 -17.96 10.59
CA TYR A 167 -18.80 -16.78 10.48
C TYR A 167 -19.16 -15.94 9.26
N THR A 168 -19.09 -14.63 9.45
CA THR A 168 -19.17 -13.66 8.36
C THR A 168 -17.89 -13.75 7.52
N ILE A 169 -17.95 -13.29 6.28
CA ILE A 169 -16.76 -13.23 5.40
C ILE A 169 -15.62 -12.46 6.09
N GLN A 170 -15.94 -11.39 6.81
CA GLN A 170 -14.95 -10.59 7.53
C GLN A 170 -14.29 -11.38 8.67
N LYS A 171 -15.07 -12.11 9.49
CA LYS A 171 -14.53 -12.95 10.58
C LYS A 171 -13.64 -14.08 10.02
N LEU A 172 -14.03 -14.70 8.90
CA LEU A 172 -13.20 -15.71 8.24
C LEU A 172 -11.88 -15.17 7.70
N LYS A 173 -11.90 -13.97 7.09
CA LYS A 173 -10.67 -13.31 6.60
C LYS A 173 -9.73 -12.92 7.74
N GLN A 174 -10.28 -12.41 8.84
CA GLN A 174 -9.52 -12.09 10.04
C GLN A 174 -8.87 -13.34 10.62
N GLU A 175 -9.63 -14.43 10.74
CA GLU A 175 -9.10 -15.68 11.29
C GLU A 175 -8.00 -16.27 10.39
N LEU A 176 -8.20 -16.31 9.06
CA LEU A 176 -7.14 -16.73 8.12
C LEU A 176 -5.89 -15.87 8.24
N THR A 177 -6.03 -14.55 8.40
CA THR A 177 -4.89 -13.63 8.56
C THR A 177 -4.20 -13.86 9.90
N LYS A 178 -4.96 -14.13 10.97
CA LYS A 178 -4.44 -14.44 12.32
C LYS A 178 -3.62 -15.73 12.35
N HIS A 179 -4.01 -16.73 11.56
CA HIS A 179 -3.27 -17.99 11.39
C HIS A 179 -2.17 -17.93 10.31
N ASN A 180 -1.78 -16.73 9.87
CA ASN A 180 -0.75 -16.47 8.85
C ASN A 180 -1.09 -16.95 7.42
N PHE A 181 -2.36 -17.24 7.12
CA PHE A 181 -2.83 -17.63 5.78
C PHE A 181 -3.36 -16.44 4.94
N GLY A 182 -2.84 -15.25 5.21
CA GLY A 182 -3.23 -14.02 4.47
C GLY A 182 -2.78 -14.04 3.01
N ALA A 183 -1.67 -14.71 2.70
CA ALA A 183 -1.14 -14.80 1.34
C ALA A 183 -2.02 -15.66 0.43
N GLU A 184 -2.52 -16.79 0.94
CA GLU A 184 -3.43 -17.70 0.25
C GLU A 184 -4.79 -17.05 0.03
N LEU A 185 -5.23 -16.20 0.96
CA LEU A 185 -6.44 -15.41 0.80
C LEU A 185 -6.31 -14.35 -0.31
N LEU A 186 -5.14 -13.73 -0.47
CA LEU A 186 -4.86 -12.76 -1.53
C LEU A 186 -4.74 -13.38 -2.93
N GLN A 187 -4.35 -14.66 -3.02
CA GLN A 187 -4.35 -15.40 -4.29
C GLN A 187 -5.77 -15.60 -4.83
N LEU A 188 -6.78 -15.64 -3.95
CA LEU A 188 -8.18 -15.64 -4.35
C LEU A 188 -8.59 -14.21 -4.74
N LYS A 189 -8.47 -13.88 -6.03
CA LYS A 189 -8.71 -12.54 -6.59
C LYS A 189 -10.14 -12.01 -6.36
N ASN A 190 -11.14 -12.89 -6.22
CA ASN A 190 -12.53 -12.59 -5.87
C ASN A 190 -13.17 -13.78 -5.13
N PRO A 191 -12.86 -14.00 -3.85
CA PRO A 191 -13.32 -15.19 -3.14
C PRO A 191 -14.76 -15.04 -2.69
N ASN A 192 -15.59 -16.03 -3.01
CA ASN A 192 -16.95 -16.14 -2.46
C ASN A 192 -16.90 -16.76 -1.05
N LYS A 193 -17.98 -16.65 -0.26
CA LYS A 193 -18.02 -17.20 1.12
C LYS A 193 -17.61 -18.68 1.17
N LYS A 194 -17.98 -19.46 0.15
CA LYS A 194 -17.62 -20.87 0.01
C LYS A 194 -16.11 -21.09 -0.17
N ASP A 195 -15.45 -20.24 -0.95
CA ASP A 195 -14.01 -20.37 -1.22
C ASP A 195 -13.18 -20.03 0.01
N ILE A 196 -13.62 -19.01 0.78
CA ILE A 196 -12.97 -18.62 2.03
C ILE A 196 -13.19 -19.70 3.11
N LEU A 197 -14.38 -20.30 3.17
CA LEU A 197 -14.65 -21.44 4.06
C LEU A 197 -13.80 -22.66 3.71
N ALA A 198 -13.69 -23.02 2.43
CA ALA A 198 -12.85 -24.13 1.99
C ALA A 198 -11.36 -23.87 2.31
N LEU A 199 -10.90 -22.63 2.15
CA LEU A 199 -9.55 -22.25 2.54
C LEU A 199 -9.35 -22.34 4.06
N TYR A 200 -10.35 -21.92 4.85
CA TYR A 200 -10.33 -22.04 6.30
C TYR A 200 -10.32 -23.50 6.78
N GLU A 201 -11.14 -24.35 6.16
CA GLU A 201 -11.17 -25.79 6.44
C GLU A 201 -9.82 -26.47 6.14
N LYS A 202 -9.21 -26.11 5.01
CA LYS A 202 -7.93 -26.66 4.57
C LYS A 202 -6.76 -26.18 5.41
N CYS A 203 -6.66 -24.89 5.65
CA CYS A 203 -5.47 -24.27 6.25
C CYS A 203 -5.53 -24.19 7.78
N VAL A 204 -6.70 -23.91 8.36
CA VAL A 204 -6.86 -23.71 9.80
C VAL A 204 -7.39 -24.96 10.50
N LEU A 205 -8.41 -25.62 9.93
CA LEU A 205 -8.97 -26.85 10.53
C LEU A 205 -8.25 -28.13 10.09
N GLN A 206 -7.37 -28.06 9.09
CA GLN A 206 -6.65 -29.20 8.50
C GLN A 206 -7.60 -30.37 8.13
N LYS A 207 -8.84 -30.05 7.78
CA LYS A 207 -9.81 -31.03 7.30
C LYS A 207 -9.58 -31.23 5.81
N SER A 208 -9.28 -32.47 5.44
CA SER A 208 -8.97 -32.84 4.05
C SER A 208 -10.22 -33.12 3.24
#